data_AF-Q7Z6V5-F1
#
_entry.id   AF-Q7Z6V5-F1
#
_cell.length_a   1.000
_cell.length_b   1.000
_cell.length_c   1.000
_cell.angle_alpha   90.00
_cell.angle_beta   90.00
_cell.angle_gamma   90.00
#
_symmetry.space_group_name_H-M   'P 1'
#
loop_
_entity.id
_entity.type
_entity.pdbx_description
1 polymer ?
#
loop_
_entity_poly.entity_id
_entity_poly.type
_entity_poly.pdbx_seq_one_letter_code
_entity_poly.pdbx_strand_id
1 'polypeptide(L)'
;MEAKAAPKPAASGACSVSAEETEKWMEEAMHMAKEALENTEVPVGCLMVYNNEVVGKGRNEVNQTKNATRHAEMVAIDQVLDWCRQSGKSPSEVFEHTVLYVTVEPCIMCAAALRLMKIPLVVYGCQNERFGGCGSVLNIASADLPNTGRPFQCIPGYRAEEAVEMLKTFYKQENPNAPKSKVRKKECQKS
;
A
#
# COMPACT_ATOMS: atom_id res chain seq x y z
N MET A 1 0.34 44.33 11.25
CA MET A 1 1.15 43.11 11.09
C MET A 1 0.57 42.34 9.92
N GLU A 2 1.42 42.04 8.94
CA GLU A 2 1.03 41.69 7.57
C GLU A 2 0.11 40.47 7.49
N ALA A 3 -0.92 40.56 6.64
CA ALA A 3 -1.82 39.47 6.32
C ALA A 3 -1.02 38.35 5.65
N LYS A 4 -0.91 37.21 6.34
CA LYS A 4 -0.30 35.99 5.82
C LYS A 4 -1.10 35.55 4.60
N ALA A 5 -0.52 35.69 3.41
CA ALA A 5 -1.13 35.23 2.17
C ALA A 5 -1.44 33.72 2.30
N ALA A 6 -2.71 33.35 2.07
CA ALA A 6 -3.10 31.95 1.97
C ALA A 6 -2.32 31.28 0.83
N PRO A 7 -1.77 30.07 1.02
CA PRO A 7 -1.02 29.41 -0.03
C PRO A 7 -1.98 29.09 -1.19
N LYS A 8 -1.61 29.52 -2.40
CA LYS A 8 -2.28 29.10 -3.63
C LYS A 8 -2.20 27.57 -3.73
N PRO A 9 -3.28 26.88 -4.13
CA PRO A 9 -3.22 25.44 -4.33
C PRO A 9 -2.13 25.15 -5.36
N ALA A 10 -1.19 24.29 -4.99
CA ALA A 10 -0.22 23.75 -5.93
C ALA A 10 -1.03 23.16 -7.09
N ALA A 11 -0.81 23.69 -8.29
CA ALA A 11 -1.31 23.10 -9.52
C ALA A 11 -0.62 21.74 -9.68
N SER A 12 -1.14 20.72 -8.98
CA SER A 12 -0.81 19.34 -9.26
C SER A 12 -1.30 19.10 -10.69
N GLY A 13 -0.37 18.99 -11.64
CA GLY A 13 -0.69 18.36 -12.91
C GLY A 13 -1.40 17.06 -12.56
N ALA A 14 -2.68 16.94 -12.91
CA ALA A 14 -3.47 15.77 -12.60
C ALA A 14 -2.76 14.60 -13.30
N CYS A 15 -2.02 13.81 -12.52
CA CYS A 15 -1.46 12.57 -13.02
C CYS A 15 -2.69 11.66 -13.12
N SER A 16 -3.27 11.60 -14.32
CA SER A 16 -4.42 10.76 -14.60
C SER A 16 -3.93 9.48 -15.28
N VAL A 17 -4.48 8.36 -14.86
CA VAL A 17 -4.30 7.06 -15.50
C VAL A 17 -5.55 6.72 -16.31
N SER A 18 -5.39 6.01 -17.42
CA SER A 18 -6.53 5.52 -18.20
C SER A 18 -7.22 4.34 -17.49
N ALA A 19 -8.46 4.06 -17.88
CA ALA A 19 -9.19 2.90 -17.35
C ALA A 19 -8.50 1.59 -17.78
N GLU A 20 -8.01 1.55 -19.01
CA GLU A 20 -7.33 0.38 -19.60
C GLU A 20 -5.99 0.10 -18.90
N GLU A 21 -5.19 1.14 -18.60
CA GLU A 21 -3.97 0.98 -17.80
C GLU A 21 -4.28 0.55 -16.37
N THR A 22 -5.31 1.15 -15.77
CA THR A 22 -5.75 0.79 -14.41
C THR A 22 -6.15 -0.69 -14.35
N GLU A 23 -6.98 -1.15 -15.29
CA GLU A 23 -7.38 -2.55 -15.38
C GLU A 23 -6.18 -3.48 -15.56
N LYS A 24 -5.32 -3.18 -16.54
CA LYS A 24 -4.12 -3.98 -16.83
C LYS A 24 -3.22 -4.17 -15.61
N TRP A 25 -2.91 -3.09 -14.89
CA TRP A 25 -1.96 -3.14 -13.78
C TRP A 25 -2.59 -3.61 -12.48
N MET A 26 -3.84 -3.26 -12.21
CA MET A 26 -4.53 -3.78 -11.04
C MET A 26 -4.86 -5.27 -11.17
N GLU A 27 -5.09 -5.80 -12.38
CA GLU A 27 -5.27 -7.24 -12.59
C GLU A 27 -4.04 -8.04 -12.12
N GLU A 28 -2.85 -7.59 -12.51
CA GLU A 28 -1.59 -8.20 -12.08
C GLU A 28 -1.38 -8.02 -10.56
N ALA A 29 -1.72 -6.86 -10.00
CA ALA A 29 -1.68 -6.66 -8.54
C ALA A 29 -2.63 -7.61 -7.78
N MET A 30 -3.82 -7.90 -8.33
CA MET A 30 -4.77 -8.87 -7.78
C MET A 30 -4.22 -10.31 -7.85
N HIS A 31 -3.55 -10.68 -8.94
CA HIS A 31 -2.86 -11.96 -9.03
C HIS A 31 -1.78 -12.10 -7.95
N MET A 32 -1.00 -11.05 -7.71
CA MET A 32 0.01 -11.03 -6.64
C MET A 32 -0.59 -11.10 -5.23
N ALA A 33 -1.74 -10.44 -5.01
CA ALA A 33 -2.46 -10.53 -3.73
C ALA A 33 -2.94 -11.96 -3.45
N LYS A 34 -3.42 -12.66 -4.49
CA LYS A 34 -3.77 -14.08 -4.40
C LYS A 34 -2.56 -14.95 -4.09
N GLU A 35 -1.42 -14.70 -4.74
CA GLU A 35 -0.17 -15.39 -4.44
C GLU A 35 0.24 -15.20 -2.97
N ALA A 36 0.14 -13.98 -2.42
CA ALA A 36 0.36 -13.73 -0.99
C ALA A 36 -0.59 -14.58 -0.12
N LEU A 37 -1.88 -14.63 -0.44
CA LEU A 37 -2.86 -15.45 0.29
C LEU A 37 -2.46 -16.93 0.33
N GLU A 38 -2.07 -17.48 -0.82
CA GLU A 38 -1.64 -18.88 -0.97
C GLU A 38 -0.38 -19.19 -0.16
N ASN A 39 0.47 -18.17 0.06
CA ASN A 39 1.69 -18.27 0.87
C ASN A 39 1.48 -17.85 2.34
N THR A 40 0.22 -17.81 2.81
CA THR A 40 -0.12 -17.45 4.20
C THR A 40 0.36 -16.05 4.58
N GLU A 41 0.37 -15.11 3.64
CA GLU A 41 0.64 -13.68 3.87
C GLU A 41 -0.66 -12.87 3.79
N VAL A 42 -0.67 -11.68 4.39
CA VAL A 42 -1.80 -10.75 4.21
C VAL A 42 -1.95 -10.48 2.70
N PRO A 43 -3.13 -10.65 2.09
CA PRO A 43 -3.30 -10.68 0.64
C PRO A 43 -3.28 -9.28 0.02
N VAL A 44 -2.09 -8.69 0.00
CA VAL A 44 -1.83 -7.39 -0.61
C VAL A 44 -0.78 -7.60 -1.70
N GLY A 45 -1.10 -7.15 -2.90
CA GLY A 45 -0.21 -7.10 -4.06
C GLY A 45 -0.18 -5.68 -4.62
N CYS A 46 0.97 -5.29 -5.18
CA CYS A 46 1.16 -3.98 -5.77
C CYS A 46 2.19 -3.96 -6.90
N LEU A 47 2.07 -2.94 -7.74
CA LEU A 47 3.01 -2.60 -8.80
C LEU A 47 3.37 -1.13 -8.74
N MET A 48 4.64 -0.83 -9.02
CA MET A 48 5.13 0.51 -9.31
C MET A 48 5.42 0.62 -10.80
N VAL A 49 4.71 1.53 -11.48
CA VAL A 49 4.80 1.72 -12.93
C VAL A 49 5.38 3.09 -13.23
N TYR A 50 6.46 3.12 -14.00
CA TYR A 50 7.14 4.32 -14.47
C TYR A 50 7.20 4.28 -16.00
N ASN A 51 6.68 5.30 -16.69
CA ASN A 51 6.62 5.35 -18.15
C ASN A 51 6.01 4.09 -18.81
N ASN A 52 4.90 3.57 -18.27
CA ASN A 52 4.23 2.36 -18.75
C ASN A 52 5.09 1.07 -18.65
N GLU A 53 6.18 1.11 -17.89
CA GLU A 53 7.02 -0.03 -17.54
C GLU A 53 6.87 -0.35 -16.05
N VAL A 54 6.75 -1.63 -15.71
CA VAL A 54 6.74 -2.08 -14.31
C VAL A 54 8.18 -2.06 -13.80
N VAL A 55 8.48 -1.16 -12.86
CA VAL A 55 9.80 -0.99 -12.26
C VAL A 55 9.91 -1.60 -10.86
N GLY A 56 8.78 -1.98 -10.26
CA GLY A 56 8.74 -2.70 -8.99
C GLY A 56 7.46 -3.51 -8.84
N LYS A 57 7.61 -4.71 -8.27
CA LYS A 57 6.50 -5.59 -7.89
C LYS A 57 6.61 -5.88 -6.40
N GLY A 58 5.52 -5.81 -5.66
CA GLY A 58 5.53 -6.17 -4.25
C GLY A 58 4.28 -6.91 -3.82
N ARG A 59 4.45 -7.90 -2.96
CA ARG A 59 3.37 -8.47 -2.14
C ARG A 59 3.82 -8.46 -0.69
N ASN A 60 2.92 -8.69 0.26
CA ASN A 60 3.35 -8.87 1.64
C ASN A 60 4.23 -10.12 1.77
N GLU A 61 5.32 -9.99 2.53
CA GLU A 61 6.30 -11.05 2.81
C GLU A 61 6.65 -11.10 4.30
N VAL A 62 5.75 -10.63 5.17
CA VAL A 62 6.00 -10.42 6.60
C VAL A 62 6.33 -11.74 7.29
N ASN A 63 5.57 -12.80 7.02
CA ASN A 63 5.77 -14.11 7.62
C ASN A 63 7.01 -14.81 7.04
N GLN A 64 7.19 -14.76 5.71
CA GLN A 64 8.32 -15.36 5.01
C GLN A 64 9.66 -14.78 5.49
N THR A 65 9.73 -13.46 5.60
CA THR A 65 10.96 -12.74 5.99
C THR A 65 11.13 -12.58 7.49
N LYS A 66 10.08 -12.88 8.28
CA LYS A 66 10.00 -12.58 9.72
C LYS A 66 10.27 -11.11 10.03
N ASN A 67 9.86 -10.22 9.13
CA ASN A 67 10.03 -8.79 9.26
C ASN A 67 8.70 -8.07 9.04
N ALA A 68 8.19 -7.46 10.12
CA ALA A 68 6.91 -6.76 10.16
C ALA A 68 6.81 -5.58 9.19
N THR A 69 7.92 -5.06 8.65
CA THR A 69 7.91 -3.94 7.71
C THR A 69 7.79 -4.37 6.24
N ARG A 70 7.79 -5.67 5.93
CA ARG A 70 7.76 -6.20 4.55
C ARG A 70 6.35 -6.25 3.98
N HIS A 71 5.73 -5.07 3.95
CA HIS A 71 4.48 -4.83 3.23
C HIS A 71 4.75 -4.70 1.73
N ALA A 72 3.74 -4.98 0.91
CA ALA A 72 3.81 -4.94 -0.54
C ALA A 72 4.49 -3.66 -1.06
N GLU A 73 4.12 -2.49 -0.56
CA GLU A 73 4.66 -1.21 -1.03
C GLU A 73 6.15 -1.06 -0.68
N MET A 74 6.58 -1.55 0.49
CA MET A 74 7.99 -1.50 0.89
C MET A 74 8.84 -2.45 0.04
N VAL A 75 8.31 -3.65 -0.26
CA VAL A 75 8.96 -4.60 -1.17
C VAL A 75 9.10 -4.02 -2.58
N ALA A 76 8.05 -3.36 -3.08
CA ALA A 76 8.10 -2.70 -4.39
C ALA A 76 9.11 -1.54 -4.42
N ILE A 77 9.19 -0.72 -3.36
CA ILE A 77 10.17 0.37 -3.25
C ILE A 77 11.60 -0.16 -3.38
N ASP A 78 11.92 -1.27 -2.70
CA ASP A 78 13.25 -1.87 -2.80
C ASP A 78 13.57 -2.31 -4.22
N GLN A 79 12.61 -2.93 -4.92
CA GLN A 79 12.78 -3.33 -6.32
C GLN A 79 12.98 -2.12 -7.24
N VAL A 80 12.26 -1.01 -7.03
CA VAL A 80 12.47 0.22 -7.81
C VAL A 80 13.88 0.78 -7.57
N LEU A 81 14.37 0.76 -6.32
CA LEU A 81 15.73 1.21 -6.02
C LEU A 81 16.78 0.34 -6.72
N ASP A 82 16.59 -0.98 -6.76
CA ASP A 82 17.47 -1.89 -7.49
C ASP A 82 17.38 -1.69 -9.01
N TRP A 83 16.18 -1.50 -9.55
CA TRP A 83 15.98 -1.16 -10.96
C TRP A 83 16.69 0.14 -11.33
N CYS A 84 16.62 1.17 -10.48
CA CYS A 84 17.33 2.45 -10.69
C CYS A 84 18.85 2.27 -10.73
N ARG A 85 19.41 1.46 -9.83
CA ARG A 85 20.85 1.14 -9.81
C ARG A 85 21.28 0.45 -11.11
N GLN A 86 20.47 -0.47 -11.62
CA GLN A 86 20.76 -1.23 -12.84
C GLN A 86 20.60 -0.39 -14.11
N SER A 87 19.59 0.48 -14.16
CA SER A 87 19.30 1.34 -15.31
C SER A 87 20.10 2.65 -15.33
N GLY A 88 20.83 2.96 -14.25
CA GLY A 88 21.54 4.23 -14.08
C GLY A 88 20.60 5.43 -13.91
N LYS A 89 19.33 5.19 -13.57
CA LYS A 89 18.33 6.23 -13.34
C LYS A 89 18.39 6.75 -11.91
N SER A 90 18.09 8.04 -11.73
CA SER A 90 17.98 8.62 -10.40
C SER A 90 16.70 8.14 -9.71
N PRO A 91 16.77 7.56 -8.50
CA PRO A 91 15.57 7.17 -7.75
C PRO A 91 14.56 8.32 -7.58
N SER A 92 15.04 9.54 -7.31
CA SER A 92 14.15 10.69 -7.14
C SER A 92 13.38 11.06 -8.42
N GLU A 93 14.00 10.90 -9.59
CA GLU A 93 13.35 11.12 -10.89
C GLU A 93 12.25 10.07 -11.12
N VAL A 94 12.57 8.81 -10.84
CA VAL A 94 11.67 7.67 -11.10
C VAL A 94 10.47 7.73 -10.17
N PHE A 95 10.67 7.87 -8.85
CA PHE A 95 9.55 7.90 -7.90
C PHE A 95 8.62 9.10 -8.11
N GLU A 96 9.14 10.28 -8.47
CA GLU A 96 8.31 11.47 -8.75
C GLU A 96 7.39 11.32 -9.99
N HIS A 97 7.59 10.29 -10.81
CA HIS A 97 6.79 9.99 -12.01
C HIS A 97 6.22 8.55 -12.01
N THR A 98 6.23 7.90 -10.85
CA THR A 98 5.72 6.53 -10.67
C THR A 98 4.26 6.56 -10.24
N VAL A 99 3.45 5.65 -10.78
CA VAL A 99 2.12 5.34 -10.24
C VAL A 99 2.19 4.04 -9.44
N LEU A 100 1.64 4.04 -8.22
CA LEU A 100 1.44 2.83 -7.43
C LEU A 100 0.04 2.27 -7.69
N TYR A 101 -0.04 0.99 -8.04
CA TYR A 101 -1.28 0.21 -8.10
C TYR A 101 -1.25 -0.82 -6.96
N VAL A 102 -2.21 -0.81 -6.03
CA VAL A 102 -2.18 -1.69 -4.85
C VAL A 102 -3.58 -2.20 -4.48
N THR A 103 -3.73 -3.48 -4.14
CA THR A 103 -5.07 -4.07 -3.93
C THR A 103 -5.82 -3.54 -2.71
N VAL A 104 -5.10 -3.03 -1.70
CA VAL A 104 -5.63 -2.51 -0.43
C VAL A 104 -5.03 -1.14 -0.17
N GLU A 105 -5.83 -0.22 0.39
CA GLU A 105 -5.37 1.11 0.81
C GLU A 105 -4.07 1.02 1.63
N PRO A 106 -3.02 1.78 1.26
CA PRO A 106 -1.76 1.79 2.00
C PRO A 106 -1.97 2.07 3.48
N CYS A 107 -1.28 1.31 4.33
CA CYS A 107 -1.33 1.57 5.77
C CYS A 107 -0.60 2.88 6.11
N ILE A 108 -0.74 3.38 7.35
CA ILE A 108 -0.10 4.61 7.82
C ILE A 108 1.42 4.63 7.55
N MET A 109 2.11 3.50 7.77
CA MET A 109 3.55 3.37 7.50
C MET A 109 3.86 3.50 6.01
N CYS A 110 3.17 2.72 5.17
CA CYS A 110 3.38 2.74 3.72
C CYS A 110 3.02 4.12 3.16
N ALA A 111 1.90 4.71 3.56
CA ALA A 111 1.50 6.06 3.15
C ALA A 111 2.57 7.12 3.51
N ALA A 112 3.17 7.04 4.70
CA ALA A 112 4.28 7.92 5.06
C ALA A 112 5.53 7.69 4.19
N ALA A 113 5.87 6.43 3.89
CA ALA A 113 6.96 6.10 2.98
C ALA A 113 6.71 6.67 1.57
N LEU A 114 5.51 6.49 1.02
CA LEU A 114 5.13 7.01 -0.31
C LEU A 114 5.27 8.55 -0.39
N ARG A 115 4.91 9.28 0.68
CA ARG A 115 5.15 10.73 0.76
C ARG A 115 6.62 11.10 0.72
N LEU A 116 7.47 10.38 1.47
CA LEU A 116 8.92 10.62 1.52
C LEU A 116 9.56 10.37 0.15
N MET A 117 9.12 9.33 -0.56
CA MET A 117 9.55 9.03 -1.91
C MET A 117 8.93 9.96 -2.97
N LYS A 118 7.94 10.77 -2.58
CA LYS A 118 7.20 11.71 -3.44
C LYS A 118 6.48 11.05 -4.61
N ILE A 119 5.97 9.84 -4.41
CA ILE A 119 5.11 9.16 -5.39
C ILE A 119 3.81 9.98 -5.54
N PRO A 120 3.45 10.45 -6.75
CA PRO A 120 2.37 11.42 -6.93
C PRO A 120 0.96 10.80 -6.91
N LEU A 121 0.82 9.52 -7.26
CA LEU A 121 -0.47 8.89 -7.51
C LEU A 121 -0.49 7.44 -7.00
N VAL A 122 -1.56 7.12 -6.28
CA VAL A 122 -1.87 5.77 -5.79
C VAL A 122 -3.27 5.37 -6.24
N VAL A 123 -3.37 4.27 -6.97
CA VAL A 123 -4.62 3.60 -7.29
C VAL A 123 -4.76 2.41 -6.35
N TYR A 124 -5.90 2.27 -5.68
CA TYR A 124 -6.12 1.13 -4.81
C TYR A 124 -7.51 0.51 -4.86
N GLY A 125 -7.58 -0.75 -4.47
CA GLY A 125 -8.83 -1.52 -4.48
C GLY A 125 -9.75 -1.14 -3.33
N CYS A 126 -9.59 -1.79 -2.18
CA CYS A 126 -10.44 -1.55 -1.01
C CYS A 126 -9.81 -0.67 0.07
N GLN A 127 -10.65 -0.15 0.96
CA GLN A 127 -10.22 0.58 2.14
C GLN A 127 -9.54 -0.32 3.18
N ASN A 128 -8.64 0.25 3.97
CA ASN A 128 -7.94 -0.42 5.07
C ASN A 128 -8.46 0.09 6.41
N GLU A 129 -9.57 -0.49 6.87
CA GLU A 129 -10.30 -0.04 8.07
C GLU A 129 -9.49 -0.10 9.36
N ARG A 130 -8.45 -0.93 9.42
CA ARG A 130 -7.65 -1.14 10.64
C ARG A 130 -6.40 -0.28 10.69
N PHE A 131 -5.76 -0.03 9.55
CA PHE A 131 -4.44 0.60 9.51
C PHE A 131 -4.29 1.66 8.41
N GLY A 132 -5.37 2.03 7.70
CA GLY A 132 -5.34 2.87 6.51
C GLY A 132 -4.79 4.26 6.72
N GLY A 133 -3.82 4.64 5.89
CA GLY A 133 -3.13 5.92 5.91
C GLY A 133 -3.60 6.90 4.84
N CYS A 134 -4.63 6.57 4.06
CA CYS A 134 -5.15 7.39 2.97
C CYS A 134 -6.61 7.82 3.18
N GLY A 135 -7.12 7.72 4.41
CA GLY A 135 -8.46 8.18 4.78
C GLY A 135 -9.21 7.28 5.75
N SER A 136 -8.93 5.97 5.78
CA SER A 136 -9.72 5.06 6.63
C SER A 136 -9.45 5.20 8.13
N VAL A 137 -8.19 5.41 8.53
CA VAL A 137 -7.83 5.64 9.94
C VAL A 137 -7.18 7.01 10.10
N LEU A 138 -6.13 7.28 9.34
CA LEU A 138 -5.52 8.60 9.18
C LEU A 138 -5.46 8.95 7.70
N ASN A 139 -5.37 10.24 7.38
CA ASN A 139 -5.21 10.72 6.01
C ASN A 139 -3.81 11.33 5.81
N ILE A 140 -2.78 10.48 5.88
CA ILE A 140 -1.39 10.86 5.61
C ILE A 140 -1.24 11.33 4.17
N ALA A 141 -1.91 10.68 3.21
CA ALA A 141 -1.85 11.00 1.79
C ALA A 141 -2.04 12.49 1.48
N SER A 142 -3.05 13.13 2.09
CA SER A 142 -3.41 14.53 1.79
C SER A 142 -3.27 15.50 2.98
N ALA A 143 -2.87 15.02 4.17
CA ALA A 143 -2.65 15.90 5.31
C ALA A 143 -1.57 16.97 5.05
N ASP A 144 -1.78 18.14 5.67
CA ASP A 144 -0.80 19.22 5.76
C ASP A 144 0.27 18.86 6.80
N LEU A 145 1.33 18.23 6.31
CA LEU A 145 2.46 17.77 7.11
C LEU A 145 3.74 18.38 6.50
N PRO A 146 4.18 19.57 6.94
CA PRO A 146 5.35 20.23 6.39
C PRO A 146 6.62 19.41 6.70
N ASN A 147 7.57 19.42 5.77
CA ASN A 147 8.86 18.73 5.86
C ASN A 147 8.79 17.17 5.90
N THR A 148 7.62 16.56 5.66
CA THR A 148 7.46 15.09 5.63
C THR A 148 7.14 14.56 4.22
N GLY A 149 7.84 15.08 3.21
CA GLY A 149 7.60 14.73 1.81
C GLY A 149 6.43 15.50 1.17
N ARG A 150 5.88 14.97 0.08
CA ARG A 150 4.78 15.60 -0.69
C ARG A 150 3.46 14.85 -0.53
N PRO A 151 2.31 15.54 -0.52
CA PRO A 151 1.02 14.87 -0.61
C PRO A 151 0.85 14.19 -1.96
N PHE A 152 0.02 13.16 -2.01
CA PHE A 152 -0.25 12.38 -3.21
C PHE A 152 -1.75 12.14 -3.42
N GLN A 153 -2.14 11.89 -4.66
CA GLN A 153 -3.52 11.64 -5.05
C GLN A 153 -3.85 10.16 -4.89
N CYS A 154 -5.11 9.89 -4.53
CA CYS A 154 -5.63 8.55 -4.34
C CYS A 154 -6.83 8.32 -5.27
N ILE A 155 -6.84 7.20 -6.00
CA ILE A 155 -7.98 6.70 -6.78
C ILE A 155 -8.42 5.36 -6.15
N PRO A 156 -9.46 5.34 -5.32
CA PRO A 156 -9.95 4.12 -4.69
C PRO A 156 -10.94 3.34 -5.56
N GLY A 157 -11.20 2.08 -5.19
CA GLY A 157 -12.43 1.36 -5.56
C GLY A 157 -12.27 0.24 -6.58
N TYR A 158 -11.07 0.00 -7.13
CA TYR A 158 -10.90 -1.04 -8.15
C TYR A 158 -11.08 -2.46 -7.56
N ARG A 159 -12.11 -3.20 -8.02
CA ARG A 159 -12.47 -4.54 -7.51
C ARG A 159 -12.44 -4.62 -5.97
N ALA A 160 -12.93 -3.57 -5.31
CA ALA A 160 -12.84 -3.43 -3.85
C ALA A 160 -13.47 -4.61 -3.10
N GLU A 161 -14.62 -5.11 -3.56
CA GLU A 161 -15.31 -6.24 -2.93
C GLU A 161 -14.44 -7.50 -2.89
N GLU A 162 -13.71 -7.78 -3.97
CA GLU A 162 -12.85 -8.94 -4.08
C GLU A 162 -11.59 -8.81 -3.21
N ALA A 163 -10.99 -7.63 -3.18
CA ALA A 163 -9.87 -7.35 -2.26
C ALA A 163 -10.30 -7.51 -0.79
N VAL A 164 -11.51 -7.07 -0.43
CA VAL A 164 -12.09 -7.30 0.91
C VAL A 164 -12.31 -8.78 1.17
N GLU A 165 -12.81 -9.55 0.20
CA GLU A 165 -13.05 -10.98 0.41
C GLU A 165 -11.75 -11.77 0.61
N MET A 166 -10.66 -11.40 -0.07
CA MET A 166 -9.33 -11.95 0.21
C MET A 166 -8.89 -11.63 1.65
N LEU A 167 -9.00 -10.38 2.10
CA LEU A 167 -8.66 -9.99 3.48
C LEU A 167 -9.49 -10.77 4.52
N LYS A 168 -10.81 -10.91 4.28
CA LYS A 168 -11.69 -11.72 5.15
C LYS A 168 -11.25 -13.18 5.17
N THR A 169 -10.89 -13.73 4.01
CA THR A 169 -10.40 -15.11 3.91
C THR A 169 -9.13 -15.30 4.72
N PHE A 170 -8.17 -14.38 4.63
CA PHE A 170 -6.94 -14.41 5.42
C PHE A 170 -7.21 -14.33 6.93
N TYR A 171 -8.01 -13.36 7.39
CA TYR A 171 -8.26 -13.17 8.82
C TYR A 171 -9.21 -14.20 9.45
N LYS A 172 -9.96 -14.96 8.65
CA LYS A 172 -10.72 -16.13 9.12
C LYS A 172 -9.84 -17.36 9.35
N GLN A 173 -8.68 -17.44 8.71
CA GLN A 173 -7.75 -18.55 8.92
C GLN A 173 -7.18 -18.49 10.33
N GLU A 174 -7.09 -19.64 11.00
CA GLU A 174 -6.37 -19.74 12.27
C GLU A 174 -4.87 -19.53 12.00
N ASN A 175 -4.20 -18.74 12.84
CA ASN A 175 -2.74 -18.62 12.76
C ASN A 175 -2.12 -19.96 13.17
N PRO A 176 -1.48 -20.73 12.26
CA PRO A 176 -0.88 -22.02 12.61
C PRO A 176 0.30 -21.86 13.59
N ASN A 177 0.88 -20.66 13.68
CA ASN A 177 1.95 -20.31 14.60
C ASN A 177 1.43 -19.72 15.93
N ALA A 178 0.11 -19.59 16.12
CA ALA A 178 -0.42 -19.13 17.39
C ALA A 178 -0.02 -20.12 18.50
N PRO A 179 0.61 -19.65 19.59
CA PRO A 179 0.83 -20.52 20.74
C PRO A 179 -0.52 -21.07 21.20
N LYS A 180 -0.62 -22.39 21.42
CA LYS A 180 -1.81 -23.00 22.02
C LYS A 180 -2.20 -22.19 23.25
N SER A 181 -3.42 -21.65 23.28
CA SER A 181 -3.85 -20.82 24.40
C SER A 181 -3.69 -21.64 25.69
N LYS A 182 -2.86 -21.19 26.63
CA LYS A 182 -2.72 -21.82 27.95
C LYS A 182 -3.85 -21.43 28.89
N VAL A 183 -4.95 -20.87 28.39
CA VAL A 183 -6.09 -20.47 29.21
C VAL A 183 -6.70 -21.75 29.78
N ARG A 184 -6.39 -22.04 31.05
CA ARG A 184 -7.14 -23.01 31.84
C ARG A 184 -8.60 -22.55 31.81
N LYS A 185 -9.47 -23.33 31.16
CA LYS A 185 -10.92 -23.20 31.37
C LYS A 185 -11.13 -23.22 32.88
N LYS A 186 -11.58 -22.10 33.46
CA LYS A 186 -12.11 -22.13 34.83
C LYS A 186 -13.33 -23.04 34.76
N GLU A 187 -13.19 -24.26 35.27
CA GLU A 187 -14.34 -25.10 35.57
C GLU A 187 -15.18 -24.32 36.57
N CYS A 188 -16.33 -23.83 36.10
CA CYS A 188 -17.33 -23.21 36.94
C CYS A 188 -17.82 -24.32 37.87
N GLN A 189 -17.29 -24.38 39.09
CA GLN A 189 -17.80 -25.24 40.15
C GLN A 189 -19.23 -24.79 40.42
N LYS A 190 -20.20 -25.55 39.90
CA LYS A 190 -21.57 -25.49 40.37
C LYS A 190 -21.57 -26.11 41.77
N SER A 191 -21.92 -25.29 42.77
CA SER A 191 -22.33 -25.76 44.09
C SER A 191 -23.55 -26.66 44.00
#